data_AF-A0A921RQJ4-F1
#
_entry.id   AF-A0A921RQJ4-F1
#
_cell.length_a   1.000
_cell.length_b   1.000
_cell.length_c   1.000
_cell.angle_alpha   90.00
_cell.angle_beta   90.00
_cell.angle_gamma   90.00
#
_symmetry.space_group_name_H-M   'P 1'
#
loop_
_entity.id
_entity.type
_entity.pdbx_description
1 polymer ?
#
loop_
_entity_poly.entity_id
_entity_poly.type
_entity_poly.pdbx_seq_one_letter_code
_entity_poly.pdbx_strand_id
1 'polypeptide(L)'
;MAPLPAPAPASLLCLFFLCLLAAPCPGARAARFACNATAPRASTCQALISYAPPNGTATPTLAAVRALFQLRSHRALLAANGLPLSTPPTAPAPAPLRVRLPCLCSGGAGATFQRPTYRVRAGDTLDAVARGVFAGLVTYQDIAAANNVSDPNRVAVGQQLWIPVPCSCDPVAGQPVVHFTYVVPTGGSVAGIAQEFSTTEETILAVNKMADSKALVAGQVLDVPLRACGSAISSTAIDRNLLVPNGSYVLTANNCVMCGCSSSTWQLDCQPTQGLSSSFCPAAKCGDMFLGNTSSTSSCESTTCSYAGYTNTTSFAILANVTTSNVCNAGMSPVAQPVHSSAFRLERAWLRWTELVFSLHVVLVCLGYLRQD
;
A
#
# COMPACT_ATOMS: atom_id res chain seq x y z
N MET A 1 -61.91 -21.53 66.61
CA MET A 1 -61.54 -22.31 65.42
C MET A 1 -61.21 -21.33 64.30
N ALA A 2 -60.12 -21.61 63.58
CA ALA A 2 -59.39 -20.91 62.49
C ALA A 2 -60.20 -20.18 61.38
N PRO A 3 -59.58 -19.51 60.37
CA PRO A 3 -58.26 -18.82 60.23
C PRO A 3 -58.36 -17.39 59.58
N LEU A 4 -57.22 -16.71 59.40
CA LEU A 4 -56.95 -15.57 58.46
C LEU A 4 -56.29 -16.11 57.15
N PRO A 5 -55.90 -15.30 56.14
CA PRO A 5 -56.56 -14.25 55.34
C PRO A 5 -56.32 -14.43 53.82
N ALA A 6 -56.76 -13.52 52.93
CA ALA A 6 -56.18 -13.37 51.57
C ALA A 6 -56.28 -11.93 50.98
N PRO A 7 -55.35 -11.49 50.10
CA PRO A 7 -55.20 -10.10 49.64
C PRO A 7 -55.50 -9.85 48.12
N ALA A 8 -55.30 -8.59 47.69
CA ALA A 8 -55.70 -7.83 46.48
C ALA A 8 -55.36 -8.40 45.06
N PRO A 9 -55.88 -7.78 43.96
CA PRO A 9 -54.97 -7.03 43.05
C PRO A 9 -55.56 -5.87 42.18
N ALA A 10 -54.63 -5.19 41.47
CA ALA A 10 -54.71 -4.40 40.20
C ALA A 10 -55.24 -2.95 40.24
N SER A 11 -54.46 -1.88 39.98
CA SER A 11 -53.61 -1.47 38.84
C SER A 11 -54.38 -1.07 37.57
N LEU A 12 -54.52 0.24 37.31
CA LEU A 12 -54.73 0.81 35.97
C LEU A 12 -54.19 2.26 35.88
N LEU A 13 -53.44 2.52 34.80
CA LEU A 13 -53.03 3.81 34.21
C LEU A 13 -52.10 4.77 34.99
N CYS A 14 -50.85 4.85 34.51
CA CYS A 14 -50.35 6.09 33.91
C CYS A 14 -49.11 5.81 33.04
N LEU A 15 -49.32 5.77 31.71
CA LEU A 15 -48.25 5.81 30.71
C LEU A 15 -47.78 7.27 30.60
N PHE A 16 -46.69 7.61 31.28
CA PHE A 16 -45.99 8.88 31.07
C PHE A 16 -44.66 8.65 30.36
N PHE A 17 -44.57 9.28 29.19
CA PHE A 17 -43.40 9.64 28.40
C PHE A 17 -42.05 9.54 29.12
N LEU A 18 -41.19 8.62 28.66
CA LEU A 18 -39.74 8.75 28.75
C LEU A 18 -39.11 8.33 27.41
N CYS A 19 -39.22 9.21 26.42
CA CYS A 19 -38.30 9.19 25.27
C CYS A 19 -36.92 9.65 25.77
N LEU A 20 -36.14 8.70 26.28
CA LEU A 20 -34.70 8.85 26.42
C LEU A 20 -34.12 9.07 25.03
N LEU A 21 -33.67 10.30 24.78
CA LEU A 21 -32.75 10.62 23.71
C LEU A 21 -31.50 9.77 23.90
N ALA A 22 -31.42 8.65 23.18
CA ALA A 22 -30.17 7.96 22.92
C ALA A 22 -29.34 8.90 22.03
N ALA A 23 -28.61 9.82 22.66
CA ALA A 23 -27.46 10.42 22.02
C ALA A 23 -26.55 9.26 21.60
N PRO A 24 -26.17 9.13 20.32
CA PRO A 24 -25.14 8.17 19.96
C PRO A 24 -23.91 8.55 20.76
N CYS A 25 -23.53 7.69 21.70
CA CYS A 25 -22.22 7.73 22.31
C CYS A 25 -21.23 7.90 21.15
N PRO A 26 -20.26 8.84 21.21
CA PRO A 26 -19.17 8.86 20.26
C PRO A 26 -18.30 7.64 20.58
N GLY A 27 -18.81 6.45 20.27
CA GLY A 27 -18.01 5.26 20.12
C GLY A 27 -16.91 5.65 19.17
N ALA A 28 -15.67 5.47 19.63
CA ALA A 28 -14.46 5.71 18.88
C ALA A 28 -14.74 5.42 17.42
N ARG A 29 -14.80 6.47 16.59
CA ARG A 29 -14.91 6.28 15.15
C ARG A 29 -13.65 5.53 14.80
N ALA A 30 -13.81 4.23 14.57
CA ALA A 30 -12.84 3.35 13.95
C ALA A 30 -12.04 4.18 12.95
N ALA A 31 -10.71 4.13 13.01
CA ALA A 31 -9.85 4.82 12.06
C ALA A 31 -9.99 4.10 10.71
N ARG A 32 -11.14 4.29 10.08
CA ARG A 32 -11.52 3.77 8.78
C ARG A 32 -11.29 4.90 7.82
N PHE A 33 -10.47 4.65 6.81
CA PHE A 33 -10.36 5.60 5.72
C PHE A 33 -11.72 5.66 5.03
N ALA A 34 -12.21 6.88 4.82
CA ALA A 34 -13.44 7.08 4.09
C ALA A 34 -13.25 6.47 2.69
N CYS A 35 -14.24 5.69 2.25
CA CYS A 35 -14.27 5.20 0.90
C CYS A 35 -15.68 5.29 0.36
N ASN A 36 -15.91 6.29 -0.48
CA ASN A 36 -17.16 6.65 -1.10
C ASN A 36 -17.20 6.13 -2.53
N ALA A 37 -17.14 4.80 -2.65
CA ALA A 37 -17.38 4.13 -3.92
C ALA A 37 -18.82 4.42 -4.37
N THR A 38 -18.99 5.28 -5.37
CA THR A 38 -20.29 5.59 -5.98
C THR A 38 -20.75 4.41 -6.87
N ALA A 39 -21.49 3.46 -6.26
CA ALA A 39 -22.44 2.45 -6.80
C ALA A 39 -22.09 1.60 -8.06
N PRO A 40 -22.55 0.32 -8.20
CA PRO A 40 -23.29 -0.54 -7.27
C PRO A 40 -22.48 -1.77 -6.78
N ARG A 41 -21.17 -1.82 -6.99
CA ARG A 41 -20.31 -2.94 -6.54
C ARG A 41 -19.19 -2.39 -5.67
N ALA A 42 -18.87 -3.11 -4.60
CA ALA A 42 -17.71 -2.83 -3.77
C ALA A 42 -16.48 -2.61 -4.67
N SER A 43 -15.84 -1.44 -4.58
CA SER A 43 -14.64 -1.16 -5.35
C SER A 43 -13.45 -1.85 -4.70
N THR A 44 -12.63 -2.49 -5.54
CA THR A 44 -11.38 -3.10 -5.09
C THR A 44 -10.20 -2.38 -5.73
N CYS A 45 -9.19 -2.11 -4.93
CA CYS A 45 -7.93 -1.51 -5.39
C CYS A 45 -6.75 -2.15 -4.64
N GLN A 46 -5.55 -1.64 -4.89
CA GLN A 46 -4.34 -2.02 -4.16
C GLN A 46 -3.88 -0.84 -3.31
N ALA A 47 -4.02 -0.96 -1.99
CA ALA A 47 -3.50 0.02 -1.06
C ALA A 47 -2.07 -0.34 -0.63
N LEU A 48 -1.36 0.66 -0.13
CA LEU A 48 0.00 0.51 0.39
C LEU A 48 -0.02 0.74 1.90
N ILE A 49 0.76 -0.01 2.64
CA ILE A 49 0.81 0.05 4.10
C ILE A 49 2.24 0.22 4.56
N SER A 50 2.46 1.10 5.55
CA SER A 50 3.76 1.31 6.20
C SER A 50 3.87 0.40 7.42
N TYR A 51 4.63 -0.69 7.31
CA TYR A 51 4.89 -1.60 8.42
C TYR A 51 6.26 -1.34 9.03
N ALA A 52 6.29 -0.88 10.28
CA ALA A 52 7.52 -0.70 11.06
C ALA A 52 7.36 -1.43 12.40
N PRO A 53 8.08 -2.53 12.64
CA PRO A 53 8.06 -3.21 13.94
C PRO A 53 8.37 -2.23 15.09
N PRO A 54 7.74 -2.38 16.27
CA PRO A 54 8.01 -1.51 17.41
C PRO A 54 9.49 -1.49 17.81
N ASN A 55 9.96 -0.36 18.35
CA ASN A 55 11.34 -0.21 18.80
C ASN A 55 11.72 -1.30 19.82
N GLY A 56 12.94 -1.84 19.69
CA GLY A 56 13.45 -2.91 20.56
C GLY A 56 13.00 -4.33 20.18
N THR A 57 12.16 -4.48 19.15
CA THR A 57 11.88 -5.79 18.54
C THR A 57 13.01 -6.20 17.58
N ALA A 58 13.27 -7.50 17.46
CA ALA A 58 14.24 -8.00 16.50
C ALA A 58 13.76 -7.71 15.07
N THR A 59 14.67 -7.24 14.21
CA THR A 59 14.37 -6.96 12.81
C THR A 59 13.86 -8.23 12.10
N PRO A 60 12.62 -8.25 11.58
CA PRO A 60 12.08 -9.41 10.91
C PRO A 60 12.75 -9.60 9.55
N THR A 61 12.76 -10.84 9.05
CA THR A 61 13.15 -11.13 7.67
C THR A 61 12.03 -10.77 6.71
N LEU A 62 12.35 -10.56 5.43
CA LEU A 62 11.34 -10.37 4.37
C LEU A 62 10.35 -11.55 4.32
N ALA A 63 10.82 -12.78 4.56
CA ALA A 63 9.96 -13.97 4.66
C ALA A 63 8.97 -13.87 5.83
N ALA A 64 9.41 -13.40 7.00
CA ALA A 64 8.55 -13.23 8.16
C ALA A 64 7.46 -12.19 7.89
N VAL A 65 7.80 -11.05 7.29
CA VAL A 65 6.81 -10.03 6.94
C VAL A 65 5.85 -10.53 5.85
N ARG A 66 6.37 -11.24 4.84
CA ARG A 66 5.55 -11.89 3.81
C ARG A 66 4.54 -12.87 4.40
N ALA A 67 4.95 -13.66 5.40
CA ALA A 67 4.09 -14.60 6.11
C ALA A 67 3.06 -13.87 6.98
N LEU A 68 3.46 -12.83 7.72
CA LEU A 68 2.58 -12.03 8.56
C LEU A 68 1.44 -11.40 7.77
N PHE A 69 1.75 -10.77 6.64
CA PHE A 69 0.75 -10.15 5.76
C PHE A 69 0.13 -11.12 4.75
N GLN A 70 0.51 -12.40 4.78
CA GLN A 70 0.03 -13.47 3.89
C GLN A 70 0.15 -13.09 2.41
N LEU A 71 1.28 -12.50 2.03
CA LEU A 71 1.51 -12.06 0.65
C LEU A 71 1.87 -13.26 -0.23
N ARG A 72 1.22 -13.33 -1.39
CA ARG A 72 1.39 -14.44 -2.35
C ARG A 72 2.74 -14.40 -3.09
N SER A 73 3.40 -13.25 -3.16
CA SER A 73 4.60 -13.05 -3.96
C SER A 73 5.69 -12.35 -3.16
N HIS A 74 6.87 -12.99 -3.08
CA HIS A 74 8.09 -12.38 -2.55
C HIS A 74 8.55 -11.21 -3.43
N ARG A 75 8.52 -11.39 -4.75
CA ARG A 75 8.90 -10.34 -5.70
C ARG A 75 8.02 -9.10 -5.60
N ALA A 76 6.73 -9.25 -5.32
CA ALA A 76 5.83 -8.11 -5.11
C ALA A 76 6.17 -7.32 -3.84
N LEU A 77 6.64 -8.00 -2.78
CA LEU A 77 7.13 -7.34 -1.57
C LEU A 77 8.42 -6.56 -1.86
N LEU A 78 9.36 -7.16 -2.60
CA LEU A 78 10.58 -6.46 -3.04
C LEU A 78 10.23 -5.22 -3.88
N ALA A 79 9.27 -5.37 -4.81
CA ALA A 79 8.82 -4.32 -5.72
C ALA A 79 8.26 -3.09 -5.02
N ALA A 80 7.40 -3.30 -4.02
CA ALA A 80 6.85 -2.22 -3.21
C ALA A 80 7.91 -1.41 -2.45
N ASN A 81 9.12 -1.96 -2.29
CA ASN A 81 10.22 -1.39 -1.51
C ASN A 81 11.45 -1.03 -2.35
N GLY A 82 11.38 -1.13 -3.68
CA GLY A 82 12.52 -0.83 -4.54
C GLY A 82 13.72 -1.77 -4.36
N LEU A 83 13.51 -2.96 -3.77
CA LEU A 83 14.58 -3.92 -3.50
C LEU A 83 14.95 -4.72 -4.77
N PRO A 84 16.21 -5.12 -4.96
CA PRO A 84 16.62 -5.99 -6.07
C PRO A 84 15.86 -7.32 -6.08
N LEU A 85 15.46 -7.81 -7.26
CA LEU A 85 14.74 -9.09 -7.38
C LEU A 85 15.56 -10.32 -6.93
N SER A 86 16.88 -10.18 -6.80
CA SER A 86 17.79 -11.19 -6.26
C SER A 86 17.80 -11.26 -4.72
N THR A 87 17.18 -10.31 -4.02
CA THR A 87 17.20 -10.27 -2.55
C THR A 87 16.50 -11.51 -1.96
N PRO A 88 17.19 -12.31 -1.13
CA PRO A 88 16.65 -13.56 -0.62
C PRO A 88 15.57 -13.32 0.46
N PRO A 89 14.63 -14.27 0.67
CA PRO A 89 13.61 -14.16 1.71
C PRO A 89 14.16 -14.07 3.14
N THR A 90 15.38 -14.55 3.39
CA THR A 90 16.06 -14.50 4.69
C THR A 90 16.69 -13.14 4.99
N ALA A 91 16.77 -12.23 4.02
CA ALA A 91 17.34 -10.91 4.23
C ALA A 91 16.52 -10.11 5.27
N PRO A 92 17.16 -9.27 6.10
CA PRO A 92 16.48 -8.35 6.99
C PRO A 92 15.54 -7.42 6.20
N ALA A 93 14.31 -7.23 6.69
CA ALA A 93 13.39 -6.29 6.09
C ALA A 93 13.78 -4.85 6.47
N PRO A 94 13.83 -3.90 5.52
CA PRO A 94 13.97 -2.49 5.86
C PRO A 94 12.75 -2.01 6.67
N ALA A 95 12.95 -1.02 7.53
CA ALA A 95 11.89 -0.39 8.33
C ALA A 95 11.89 1.13 8.10
N PRO A 96 10.75 1.75 7.73
CA PRO A 96 9.46 1.12 7.45
C PRO A 96 9.46 0.31 6.15
N LEU A 97 8.73 -0.80 6.14
CA LEU A 97 8.48 -1.64 4.96
C LEU A 97 7.13 -1.29 4.34
N ARG A 98 7.11 -1.05 3.03
CA ARG A 98 5.89 -0.87 2.25
C ARG A 98 5.29 -2.23 1.89
N VAL A 99 4.03 -2.45 2.25
CA VAL A 99 3.31 -3.70 1.97
C VAL A 99 2.07 -3.38 1.14
N ARG A 100 1.97 -3.99 -0.04
CA ARG A 100 0.81 -3.82 -0.93
C ARG A 100 -0.24 -4.87 -0.65
N LEU A 101 -1.46 -4.44 -0.33
CA LEU A 101 -2.58 -5.32 0.01
C LEU A 101 -3.86 -4.95 -0.76
N PRO A 102 -4.73 -5.93 -1.05
CA PRO A 102 -6.02 -5.64 -1.67
C PRO A 102 -6.88 -4.87 -0.67
N CYS A 103 -7.50 -3.79 -1.15
CA CYS A 103 -8.47 -3.01 -0.40
C CYS A 103 -9.87 -3.31 -0.93
N LEU A 104 -10.85 -3.40 -0.03
CA LEU A 104 -12.26 -3.45 -0.37
C LEU A 104 -12.96 -2.25 0.27
N CYS A 105 -13.66 -1.48 -0.54
CA CYS A 105 -14.54 -0.42 -0.06
C CYS A 105 -15.97 -0.89 0.04
N SER A 106 -16.54 -0.79 1.25
CA SER A 106 -17.91 -1.19 1.55
C SER A 106 -18.45 -0.38 2.72
N GLY A 107 -19.72 0.03 2.65
CA GLY A 107 -20.37 0.75 3.76
C GLY A 107 -19.73 2.10 4.12
N GLY A 108 -19.17 2.81 3.14
CA GLY A 108 -18.54 4.13 3.32
C GLY A 108 -17.12 4.12 3.86
N ALA A 109 -16.52 2.94 4.02
CA ALA A 109 -15.17 2.75 4.54
C ALA A 109 -14.42 1.70 3.72
N GLY A 110 -13.08 1.80 3.70
CA GLY A 110 -12.22 0.76 3.13
C GLY A 110 -11.38 0.04 4.18
N ALA A 111 -11.22 -1.26 3.98
CA ALA A 111 -10.34 -2.11 4.78
C ALA A 111 -9.70 -3.21 3.92
N THR A 112 -8.56 -3.74 4.35
CA THR A 112 -7.85 -4.79 3.63
C THR A 112 -8.67 -6.06 3.48
N PHE A 113 -8.80 -6.56 2.26
CA PHE A 113 -9.72 -7.65 1.95
C PHE A 113 -9.08 -9.03 2.12
N GLN A 114 -9.74 -9.91 2.89
CA GLN A 114 -9.37 -11.31 3.17
C GLN A 114 -8.03 -11.56 3.89
N ARG A 115 -7.09 -10.62 3.87
CA ARG A 115 -5.78 -10.71 4.51
C ARG A 115 -5.29 -9.34 4.97
N PRO A 116 -4.50 -9.25 6.06
CA PRO A 116 -3.99 -10.37 6.84
C PRO A 116 -5.04 -11.02 7.74
N THR A 117 -4.82 -12.29 8.07
CA THR A 117 -5.47 -12.96 9.19
C THR A 117 -4.42 -13.37 10.21
N TYR A 118 -4.80 -13.37 11.48
CA TYR A 118 -3.94 -13.70 12.61
C TYR A 118 -4.55 -14.84 13.40
N ARG A 119 -3.73 -15.84 13.76
CA ARG A 119 -4.14 -16.94 14.62
C ARG A 119 -3.69 -16.66 16.04
N VAL A 120 -4.65 -16.46 16.94
CA VAL A 120 -4.43 -16.13 18.36
C VAL A 120 -3.56 -17.19 19.03
N ARG A 121 -2.54 -16.75 19.76
CA ARG A 121 -1.59 -17.56 20.53
C ARG A 121 -1.92 -17.46 22.02
N ALA A 122 -1.35 -18.38 22.80
CA ALA A 122 -1.50 -18.36 24.25
C ALA A 122 -0.91 -17.05 24.81
N GLY A 123 -1.72 -16.32 25.58
CA GLY A 123 -1.34 -15.04 26.21
C GLY A 123 -1.60 -13.80 25.35
N ASP A 124 -2.12 -13.93 24.13
CA ASP A 124 -2.45 -12.77 23.31
C ASP A 124 -3.68 -12.01 23.84
N THR A 125 -3.61 -10.68 23.77
CA THR A 125 -4.77 -9.78 23.82
C THR A 125 -4.93 -9.09 22.48
N LEU A 126 -6.14 -8.60 22.15
CA LEU A 126 -6.34 -7.86 20.89
C LEU A 126 -5.45 -6.61 20.80
N ASP A 127 -5.16 -5.97 21.94
CA ASP A 127 -4.27 -4.80 21.99
C ASP A 127 -2.81 -5.16 21.69
N ALA A 128 -2.31 -6.26 22.27
CA ALA A 128 -0.96 -6.76 21.99
C ALA A 128 -0.81 -7.19 20.53
N VAL A 129 -1.85 -7.78 19.93
CA VAL A 129 -1.87 -8.11 18.49
C VAL A 129 -1.85 -6.83 17.65
N ALA A 130 -2.72 -5.86 17.95
CA ALA A 130 -2.80 -4.59 17.22
C ALA A 130 -1.49 -3.80 17.25
N ARG A 131 -0.96 -3.52 18.45
CA ARG A 131 0.22 -2.65 18.65
C ARG A 131 1.54 -3.38 18.50
N GLY A 132 1.61 -4.64 18.95
CA GLY A 132 2.84 -5.44 18.92
C GLY A 132 3.05 -6.11 17.57
N VAL A 133 2.07 -6.91 17.12
CA VAL A 133 2.21 -7.72 15.90
C VAL A 133 1.99 -6.89 14.63
N PHE A 134 0.96 -6.05 14.61
CA PHE A 134 0.62 -5.22 13.44
C PHE A 134 1.08 -3.77 13.58
N ALA A 135 1.99 -3.48 14.51
CA ALA A 135 2.65 -2.19 14.64
C ALA A 135 1.70 -0.98 14.73
N GLY A 136 0.51 -1.15 15.30
CA GLY A 136 -0.47 -0.08 15.44
C GLY A 136 -1.24 0.27 14.15
N LEU A 137 -1.11 -0.54 13.08
CA LEU A 137 -1.85 -0.36 11.83
C LEU A 137 -3.38 -0.44 11.97
N VAL A 138 -3.84 -1.07 13.05
CA VAL A 138 -5.25 -1.20 13.44
C VAL A 138 -5.37 -1.00 14.94
N THR A 139 -6.57 -0.67 15.41
CA THR A 139 -6.87 -0.67 16.85
C THR A 139 -7.47 -2.00 17.29
N TYR A 140 -7.41 -2.32 18.58
CA TYR A 140 -8.07 -3.53 19.11
C TYR A 140 -9.58 -3.48 18.91
N GLN A 141 -10.18 -2.28 18.95
CA GLN A 141 -11.60 -2.07 18.71
C GLN A 141 -11.97 -2.42 17.27
N ASP A 142 -11.11 -2.09 16.31
CA ASP A 142 -11.31 -2.43 14.90
C ASP A 142 -11.26 -3.95 14.70
N ILE A 143 -10.29 -4.62 15.32
CA ILE A 143 -10.19 -6.09 15.28
C ILE A 143 -11.43 -6.71 15.94
N ALA A 144 -11.84 -6.23 17.11
CA ALA A 144 -13.00 -6.76 17.83
C ALA A 144 -14.29 -6.62 17.01
N ALA A 145 -14.55 -5.43 16.47
CA ALA A 145 -15.73 -5.14 15.67
C ALA A 145 -15.75 -5.95 14.36
N ALA A 146 -14.61 -6.07 13.67
CA ALA A 146 -14.52 -6.80 12.42
C ALA A 146 -14.68 -8.33 12.58
N ASN A 147 -14.44 -8.86 13.78
CA ASN A 147 -14.50 -10.28 14.08
C ASN A 147 -15.63 -10.67 15.04
N ASN A 148 -16.57 -9.75 15.32
CA ASN A 148 -17.68 -9.94 16.25
C ASN A 148 -17.23 -10.43 17.65
N VAL A 149 -16.11 -9.92 18.14
CA VAL A 149 -15.59 -10.24 19.49
C VAL A 149 -16.22 -9.29 20.50
N SER A 150 -17.07 -9.82 21.37
CA SER A 150 -17.79 -9.01 22.38
C SER A 150 -16.90 -8.53 23.53
N ASP A 151 -15.95 -9.36 23.98
CA ASP A 151 -14.96 -9.00 25.00
C ASP A 151 -13.55 -9.07 24.41
N PRO A 152 -12.91 -7.91 24.12
CA PRO A 152 -11.55 -7.84 23.56
C PRO A 152 -10.46 -8.54 24.37
N ASN A 153 -10.71 -8.82 25.67
CA ASN A 153 -9.78 -9.52 26.54
C ASN A 153 -9.98 -11.05 26.55
N ARG A 154 -11.02 -11.55 25.87
CA ARG A 154 -11.37 -12.98 25.83
C ARG A 154 -11.35 -13.51 24.40
N VAL A 155 -10.15 -13.57 23.83
CA VAL A 155 -9.91 -14.28 22.57
C VAL A 155 -9.41 -15.70 22.84
N ALA A 156 -9.93 -16.68 22.10
CA ALA A 156 -9.56 -18.07 22.29
C ALA A 156 -8.27 -18.40 21.54
N VAL A 157 -7.37 -19.17 22.18
CA VAL A 157 -6.17 -19.67 21.50
C VAL A 157 -6.57 -20.48 20.26
N GLY A 158 -5.94 -20.19 19.13
CA GLY A 158 -6.23 -20.82 17.85
C GLY A 158 -7.34 -20.15 17.05
N GLN A 159 -8.08 -19.19 17.62
CA GLN A 159 -9.07 -18.38 16.90
C GLN A 159 -8.39 -17.62 15.76
N GLN A 160 -9.02 -17.62 14.59
CA GLN A 160 -8.57 -16.85 13.44
C GLN A 160 -9.28 -15.50 13.42
N LEU A 161 -8.49 -14.43 13.44
CA LEU A 161 -8.96 -13.04 13.39
C LEU A 161 -8.58 -12.44 12.04
N TRP A 162 -9.53 -11.84 11.34
CA TRP A 162 -9.24 -10.92 10.25
C TRP A 162 -8.72 -9.59 10.81
N ILE A 163 -7.68 -9.04 10.18
CA ILE A 163 -7.05 -7.79 10.60
C ILE A 163 -7.44 -6.72 9.57
N PRO A 164 -8.39 -5.83 9.90
CA PRO A 164 -8.98 -4.89 8.95
C PRO A 164 -8.12 -3.62 8.83
N VAL A 165 -6.92 -3.71 8.25
CA VAL A 165 -6.07 -2.52 8.07
C VAL A 165 -6.80 -1.50 7.20
N PRO A 166 -6.91 -0.23 7.63
CA PRO A 166 -7.67 0.78 6.89
C PRO A 166 -6.99 1.14 5.58
N CYS A 167 -7.80 1.34 4.55
CA CYS A 167 -7.36 1.68 3.21
C CYS A 167 -8.49 2.38 2.45
N SER A 168 -8.20 2.99 1.30
CA SER A 168 -9.24 3.55 0.42
C SER A 168 -8.88 3.35 -1.05
N CYS A 169 -9.89 3.52 -1.89
CA CYS A 169 -9.81 3.45 -3.35
C CYS A 169 -10.30 4.74 -4.01
N ASP A 170 -10.61 5.76 -3.21
CA ASP A 170 -11.21 6.99 -3.70
C ASP A 170 -10.17 7.85 -4.44
N PRO A 171 -10.56 8.55 -5.51
CA PRO A 171 -9.72 9.61 -6.03
C PRO A 171 -9.64 10.76 -5.02
N VAL A 172 -8.49 11.43 -4.95
CA VAL A 172 -8.31 12.65 -4.14
C VAL A 172 -8.20 13.84 -5.09
N ALA A 173 -9.06 14.84 -4.89
CA ALA A 173 -9.20 15.99 -5.79
C ALA A 173 -9.39 15.60 -7.28
N GLY A 174 -10.14 14.52 -7.53
CA GLY A 174 -10.41 14.00 -8.88
C GLY A 174 -9.24 13.26 -9.52
N GLN A 175 -8.13 13.07 -8.82
CA GLN A 175 -6.95 12.35 -9.31
C GLN A 175 -6.83 10.96 -8.69
N PRO A 176 -6.43 9.93 -9.45
CA PRO A 176 -6.14 8.62 -8.90
C PRO A 176 -4.88 8.67 -8.03
N VAL A 177 -4.97 8.11 -6.83
CA VAL A 177 -3.86 8.06 -5.87
C VAL A 177 -3.68 6.65 -5.32
N VAL A 178 -2.50 6.37 -4.79
CA VAL A 178 -2.29 5.19 -3.94
C VAL A 178 -2.43 5.62 -2.49
N HIS A 179 -3.50 5.18 -1.84
CA HIS A 179 -3.67 5.39 -0.41
C HIS A 179 -2.59 4.63 0.36
N PHE A 180 -1.83 5.36 1.16
CA PHE A 180 -0.76 4.83 1.98
C PHE A 180 -1.11 4.95 3.46
N THR A 181 -1.36 3.81 4.09
CA THR A 181 -1.62 3.70 5.52
C THR A 181 -0.32 3.93 6.27
N TYR A 182 -0.20 5.10 6.89
CA TYR A 182 1.01 5.57 7.56
C TYR A 182 0.79 5.73 9.06
N VAL A 183 1.59 5.05 9.88
CA VAL A 183 1.57 5.24 11.33
C VAL A 183 2.54 6.36 11.68
N VAL A 184 2.02 7.44 12.27
CA VAL A 184 2.80 8.64 12.56
C VAL A 184 3.92 8.33 13.57
N PRO A 185 5.20 8.53 13.24
CA PRO A 185 6.29 8.33 14.18
C PRO A 185 6.29 9.42 15.27
N THR A 186 6.95 9.15 16.39
CA THR A 186 7.17 10.15 17.45
C THR A 186 7.87 11.39 16.89
N GLY A 187 7.31 12.57 17.14
CA GLY A 187 7.83 13.84 16.65
C GLY A 187 7.48 14.17 15.19
N GLY A 188 6.65 13.34 14.53
CA GLY A 188 6.14 13.63 13.19
C GLY A 188 5.24 14.87 13.16
N SER A 189 5.19 15.54 12.01
CA SER A 189 4.33 16.69 11.76
C SER A 189 3.62 16.54 10.41
N VAL A 190 2.45 17.17 10.25
CA VAL A 190 1.71 17.13 8.98
C VAL A 190 2.54 17.72 7.84
N ALA A 191 3.22 18.85 8.09
CA ALA A 191 4.15 19.47 7.15
C ALA A 191 5.27 18.52 6.71
N GLY A 192 5.92 17.83 7.65
CA GLY A 192 7.01 16.91 7.35
C GLY A 192 6.54 15.70 6.53
N ILE A 193 5.37 15.14 6.89
CA ILE A 193 4.76 14.02 6.15
C ILE A 193 4.34 14.47 4.75
N ALA A 194 3.74 15.66 4.62
CA ALA A 194 3.36 16.22 3.32
C ALA A 194 4.58 16.39 2.40
N GLN A 195 5.67 16.94 2.94
CA GLN A 195 6.94 17.09 2.23
C GLN A 195 7.53 15.73 1.83
N GLU A 196 7.59 14.77 2.76
CA GLU A 196 8.15 13.43 2.51
C GLU A 196 7.44 12.72 1.34
N PHE A 197 6.10 12.82 1.30
CA PHE A 197 5.29 12.11 0.32
C PHE A 197 4.83 12.96 -0.87
N SER A 198 5.42 14.15 -1.05
CA SER A 198 5.11 15.06 -2.16
C SER A 198 3.61 15.36 -2.30
N THR A 199 2.95 15.62 -1.16
CA THR A 199 1.55 16.05 -1.07
C THR A 199 1.46 17.39 -0.30
N THR A 200 0.25 17.87 0.01
CA THR A 200 0.07 19.12 0.76
C THR A 200 -0.53 18.87 2.14
N GLU A 201 -0.29 19.78 3.09
CA GLU A 201 -0.90 19.70 4.41
C GLU A 201 -2.42 19.73 4.34
N GLU A 202 -2.98 20.60 3.50
CA GLU A 202 -4.42 20.71 3.30
C GLU A 202 -5.00 19.39 2.80
N THR A 203 -4.30 18.70 1.90
CA THR A 203 -4.72 17.40 1.38
C THR A 203 -4.72 16.34 2.48
N ILE A 204 -3.65 16.28 3.29
CA ILE A 204 -3.58 15.34 4.43
C ILE A 204 -4.70 15.63 5.43
N LEU A 205 -4.88 16.89 5.82
CA LEU A 205 -5.91 17.28 6.79
C LEU A 205 -7.31 16.95 6.27
N ALA A 206 -7.60 17.27 5.01
CA ALA A 206 -8.90 17.02 4.40
C ALA A 206 -9.24 15.52 4.33
N VAL A 207 -8.32 14.69 3.81
CA VAL A 207 -8.53 13.23 3.69
C VAL A 207 -8.72 12.58 5.06
N ASN A 208 -7.99 13.06 6.07
CA ASN A 208 -8.05 12.53 7.44
C ASN A 208 -9.08 13.22 8.34
N LYS A 209 -9.88 14.16 7.81
CA LYS A 209 -10.89 14.92 8.55
C LYS A 209 -10.34 15.60 9.81
N MET A 210 -9.10 16.10 9.71
CA MET A 210 -8.42 16.79 10.79
C MET A 210 -8.69 18.30 10.68
N ALA A 211 -9.06 18.91 11.80
CA ALA A 211 -9.36 20.35 11.84
C ALA A 211 -8.10 21.20 11.66
N ASP A 212 -6.99 20.79 12.26
CA ASP A 212 -5.69 21.45 12.16
C ASP A 212 -4.55 20.46 12.33
N SER A 213 -3.33 20.89 11.98
CA SER A 213 -2.12 20.06 12.03
C SER A 213 -1.60 19.78 13.44
N LYS A 214 -2.01 20.55 14.45
CA LYS A 214 -1.62 20.35 15.85
C LYS A 214 -2.38 19.20 16.51
N ALA A 215 -3.49 18.78 15.92
CA ALA A 215 -4.23 17.59 16.34
C ALA A 215 -3.50 16.27 16.01
N LEU A 216 -2.42 16.30 15.22
CA LEU A 216 -1.65 15.10 14.89
C LEU A 216 -0.97 14.54 16.14
N VAL A 217 -1.17 13.24 16.40
CA VAL A 217 -0.52 12.53 17.51
C VAL A 217 0.34 11.38 17.02
N ALA A 218 1.42 11.10 17.74
CA ALA A 218 2.27 9.94 17.48
C ALA A 218 1.46 8.63 17.61
N GLY A 219 1.73 7.68 16.73
CA GLY A 219 1.00 6.41 16.65
C GLY A 219 -0.37 6.50 15.95
N GLN A 220 -0.81 7.69 15.55
CA GLN A 220 -2.02 7.84 14.75
C GLN A 220 -1.84 7.20 13.38
N VAL A 221 -2.86 6.46 12.93
CA VAL A 221 -2.92 5.96 11.56
C VAL A 221 -3.47 7.06 10.65
N LEU A 222 -2.70 7.43 9.64
CA LEU A 222 -2.96 8.50 8.71
C LEU A 222 -3.08 7.94 7.29
N ASP A 223 -4.08 8.39 6.55
CA ASP A 223 -4.20 8.16 5.11
C ASP A 223 -3.36 9.20 4.37
N VAL A 224 -2.26 8.76 3.77
CA VAL A 224 -1.41 9.62 2.95
C VAL A 224 -1.67 9.29 1.48
N PRO A 225 -2.33 10.18 0.72
CA PRO A 225 -2.58 9.94 -0.70
C PRO A 225 -1.30 10.15 -1.49
N LEU A 226 -0.69 9.06 -1.95
CA LEU A 226 0.51 9.11 -2.78
C LEU A 226 0.14 9.36 -4.23
N ARG A 227 0.75 10.39 -4.83
CA ARG A 227 0.66 10.62 -6.27
C ARG A 227 1.21 9.42 -7.03
N ALA A 228 0.43 8.92 -7.98
CA ALA A 228 0.85 7.87 -8.90
C ALA A 228 1.37 8.50 -10.22
N CYS A 229 2.24 7.77 -10.91
CA CYS A 229 2.65 8.15 -12.26
C CYS A 229 1.49 8.00 -13.26
N GLY A 230 1.42 8.93 -14.21
CA GLY A 230 0.53 8.80 -15.37
C GLY A 230 0.94 7.61 -16.22
N SER A 231 -0.04 6.89 -16.78
CA SER A 231 0.22 5.69 -17.59
C SER A 231 -0.59 5.71 -18.89
N ALA A 232 -0.13 4.93 -19.87
CA ALA A 232 -0.85 4.68 -21.12
C ALA A 232 -1.71 3.40 -21.05
N ILE A 233 -2.00 2.90 -19.84
CA ILE A 233 -2.74 1.66 -19.65
C ILE A 233 -4.18 1.83 -20.14
N SER A 234 -4.61 0.91 -21.01
CA SER A 234 -5.96 0.91 -21.56
C SER A 234 -7.02 0.68 -20.48
N SER A 235 -8.16 1.36 -20.61
CA SER A 235 -9.34 1.11 -19.78
C SER A 235 -9.92 -0.30 -19.94
N THR A 236 -9.55 -1.02 -21.00
CA THR A 236 -9.95 -2.42 -21.24
C THR A 236 -8.98 -3.44 -20.68
N ALA A 237 -7.81 -3.01 -20.20
CA ALA A 237 -6.81 -3.90 -19.63
C ALA A 237 -7.29 -4.53 -18.31
N ILE A 238 -6.75 -5.71 -18.00
CA ILE A 238 -7.01 -6.39 -16.72
C ILE A 238 -6.46 -5.56 -15.55
N ASP A 239 -5.31 -4.92 -15.76
CA ASP A 239 -4.61 -4.06 -14.80
C ASP A 239 -4.86 -2.57 -15.02
N ARG A 240 -6.01 -2.19 -15.58
CA ARG A 240 -6.42 -0.79 -15.82
C ARG A 240 -6.36 0.14 -14.61
N ASN A 241 -6.42 -0.41 -13.40
CA ASN A 241 -6.34 0.34 -12.14
C ASN A 241 -4.93 0.27 -11.51
N LEU A 242 -3.90 -0.08 -12.30
CA LEU A 242 -2.54 -0.14 -11.81
C LEU A 242 -2.02 1.27 -11.51
N LEU A 243 -1.72 1.50 -10.24
CA LEU A 243 -1.16 2.75 -9.73
C LEU A 243 0.17 2.49 -9.03
N VAL A 244 1.19 3.23 -9.43
CA VAL A 244 2.56 3.12 -8.91
C VAL A 244 3.02 4.48 -8.40
N PRO A 245 3.25 4.63 -7.08
CA PRO A 245 3.78 5.86 -6.51
C PRO A 245 5.30 5.93 -6.67
N ASN A 246 5.84 7.14 -6.55
CA ASN A 246 7.28 7.40 -6.63
C ASN A 246 8.08 6.51 -5.66
N GLY A 247 9.28 6.08 -6.08
CA GLY A 247 10.18 5.27 -5.26
C GLY A 247 9.73 3.82 -5.08
N SER A 248 8.78 3.35 -5.90
CA SER A 248 8.33 1.97 -5.92
C SER A 248 8.18 1.46 -7.35
N TYR A 249 8.13 0.13 -7.50
CA TYR A 249 7.76 -0.51 -8.75
C TYR A 249 6.74 -1.62 -8.51
N VAL A 250 6.16 -2.13 -9.59
CA VAL A 250 5.30 -3.31 -9.57
C VAL A 250 5.75 -4.30 -10.63
N LEU A 251 5.39 -5.55 -10.41
CA LEU A 251 5.38 -6.56 -11.45
C LEU A 251 3.92 -6.79 -11.87
N THR A 252 3.64 -6.65 -13.17
CA THR A 252 2.33 -6.88 -13.78
C THR A 252 2.46 -7.86 -14.96
N ALA A 253 1.34 -8.19 -15.61
CA ALA A 253 1.26 -9.14 -16.71
C ALA A 253 1.98 -10.47 -16.36
N ASN A 254 1.52 -11.15 -15.30
CA ASN A 254 2.12 -12.41 -14.81
C ASN A 254 3.63 -12.33 -14.50
N ASN A 255 4.09 -11.17 -14.01
CA ASN A 255 5.49 -10.82 -13.77
C ASN A 255 6.35 -10.60 -15.02
N CYS A 256 5.76 -10.52 -16.21
CA CYS A 256 6.51 -10.26 -17.43
C CYS A 256 6.89 -8.80 -17.60
N VAL A 257 6.15 -7.87 -16.98
CA VAL A 257 6.41 -6.44 -17.09
C VAL A 257 6.69 -5.86 -15.71
N MET A 258 7.79 -5.13 -15.60
CA MET A 258 8.13 -4.34 -14.44
C MET A 258 7.82 -2.87 -14.74
N CYS A 259 7.05 -2.22 -13.88
CA CYS A 259 6.68 -0.81 -14.03
C CYS A 259 7.07 -0.03 -12.79
N GLY A 260 7.94 0.97 -12.95
CA GLY A 260 8.38 1.89 -11.90
C GLY A 260 7.78 3.29 -12.07
N CYS A 261 7.81 4.06 -10.99
CA CYS A 261 7.45 5.48 -11.02
C CYS A 261 8.59 6.33 -10.48
N SER A 262 8.94 7.38 -11.22
CA SER A 262 9.98 8.35 -10.88
C SER A 262 9.38 9.75 -10.77
N SER A 263 9.75 10.49 -9.74
CA SER A 263 9.33 11.88 -9.53
C SER A 263 9.86 12.86 -10.58
N SER A 264 10.85 12.46 -11.39
CA SER A 264 11.41 13.33 -12.43
C SER A 264 10.48 13.52 -13.61
N THR A 265 9.76 12.47 -14.03
CA THR A 265 8.87 12.50 -15.20
C THR A 265 7.40 12.36 -14.84
N TRP A 266 7.09 11.79 -13.66
CA TRP A 266 5.73 11.38 -13.28
C TRP A 266 5.00 10.55 -14.34
N GLN A 267 5.76 9.84 -15.17
CA GLN A 267 5.27 8.89 -16.16
C GLN A 267 5.69 7.49 -15.76
N LEU A 268 4.80 6.53 -15.99
CA LEU A 268 5.02 5.13 -15.68
C LEU A 268 6.05 4.55 -16.65
N ASP A 269 7.23 4.22 -16.14
CA ASP A 269 8.30 3.62 -16.92
C ASP A 269 8.23 2.10 -16.77
N CYS A 270 8.01 1.40 -17.88
CA CYS A 270 7.82 -0.05 -17.89
C CYS A 270 8.81 -0.74 -18.82
N GLN A 271 9.36 -1.85 -18.35
CA GLN A 271 10.34 -2.66 -19.08
C GLN A 271 9.99 -4.15 -18.95
N PRO A 272 10.42 -4.99 -19.91
CA PRO A 272 10.39 -6.43 -19.74
C PRO A 272 11.17 -6.84 -18.48
N THR A 273 10.58 -7.73 -17.68
CA THR A 273 11.21 -8.22 -16.45
C THR A 273 12.39 -9.12 -16.80
N GLN A 274 13.57 -8.76 -16.29
CA GLN A 274 14.81 -9.48 -16.57
C GLN A 274 14.82 -10.86 -15.88
N GLY A 275 15.50 -11.83 -16.50
CA GLY A 275 15.65 -13.18 -15.95
C GLY A 275 14.41 -14.07 -16.06
N LEU A 276 13.43 -13.69 -16.87
CA LEU A 276 12.30 -14.55 -17.26
C LEU A 276 12.46 -15.00 -18.71
N SER A 277 12.12 -16.26 -18.99
CA SER A 277 12.22 -16.83 -20.35
C SER A 277 11.19 -16.22 -21.30
N SER A 278 11.59 -16.01 -22.56
CA SER A 278 10.70 -15.60 -23.65
C SER A 278 9.61 -16.63 -23.98
N SER A 279 9.80 -17.90 -23.59
CA SER A 279 8.75 -18.92 -23.72
C SER A 279 7.58 -18.72 -22.75
N PHE A 280 7.79 -17.95 -21.67
CA PHE A 280 6.77 -17.65 -20.67
C PHE A 280 6.13 -16.28 -20.86
N CYS A 281 6.90 -15.31 -21.38
CA CYS A 281 6.46 -13.94 -21.59
C CYS A 281 6.33 -13.61 -23.08
N PRO A 282 5.14 -13.23 -23.57
CA PRO A 282 4.97 -12.81 -24.95
C PRO A 282 5.76 -11.53 -25.22
N ALA A 283 6.09 -11.28 -26.48
CA ALA A 283 6.82 -10.08 -26.87
C ALA A 283 6.00 -8.82 -26.56
N ALA A 284 6.59 -7.90 -25.80
CA ALA A 284 6.02 -6.59 -25.52
C ALA A 284 6.64 -5.55 -26.48
N LYS A 285 5.89 -5.16 -27.53
CA LYS A 285 6.38 -4.28 -28.60
C LYS A 285 5.31 -3.33 -29.13
N CYS A 286 5.77 -2.22 -29.71
CA CYS A 286 5.01 -1.25 -30.47
C CYS A 286 5.54 -1.26 -31.91
N GLY A 287 4.96 -2.09 -32.78
CA GLY A 287 5.56 -2.40 -34.08
C GLY A 287 6.94 -3.05 -33.88
N ASP A 288 8.00 -2.41 -34.38
CA ASP A 288 9.39 -2.91 -34.26
C ASP A 288 10.08 -2.48 -32.96
N MET A 289 9.52 -1.53 -32.22
CA MET A 289 10.11 -0.99 -31.00
C MET A 289 9.75 -1.84 -29.79
N PHE A 290 10.76 -2.27 -29.01
CA PHE A 290 10.53 -2.98 -27.75
C PHE A 290 10.02 -2.05 -26.65
N LEU A 291 9.24 -2.61 -25.73
CA LEU A 291 8.74 -1.91 -24.54
C LEU A 291 9.87 -1.21 -23.78
N GLY A 292 9.68 0.07 -23.46
CA GLY A 292 10.63 0.93 -22.76
C GLY A 292 11.65 1.62 -23.66
N ASN A 293 11.82 1.16 -24.91
CA ASN A 293 12.69 1.86 -25.85
C ASN A 293 12.09 3.21 -26.24
N THR A 294 12.97 4.19 -26.40
CA THR A 294 12.63 5.56 -26.78
C THR A 294 13.43 5.94 -28.02
N SER A 295 12.77 6.57 -28.98
CA SER A 295 13.37 7.16 -30.18
C SER A 295 13.09 8.65 -30.21
N SER A 296 14.13 9.46 -30.31
CA SER A 296 14.00 10.91 -30.49
C SER A 296 13.66 11.22 -31.94
N THR A 297 12.48 11.79 -32.18
CA THR A 297 12.05 12.24 -33.51
C THR A 297 12.55 13.67 -33.80
N SER A 298 12.82 14.46 -32.76
CA SER A 298 13.49 15.77 -32.85
C SER A 298 14.25 16.09 -31.54
N SER A 299 14.86 17.28 -31.43
CA SER A 299 15.45 17.77 -30.17
C SER A 299 14.42 17.99 -29.06
N CYS A 300 13.14 18.16 -29.43
CA CYS A 300 12.04 18.48 -28.53
C CYS A 300 11.08 17.32 -28.32
N GLU A 301 11.08 16.33 -29.22
CA GLU A 301 10.07 15.28 -29.27
C GLU A 301 10.73 13.91 -29.19
N SER A 302 10.25 13.11 -28.24
CA SER A 302 10.63 11.71 -28.11
C SER A 302 9.40 10.82 -28.12
N THR A 303 9.54 9.68 -28.78
CA THR A 303 8.52 8.64 -28.85
C THR A 303 8.99 7.43 -28.05
N THR A 304 8.14 6.90 -27.17
CA THR A 304 8.46 5.76 -26.31
C THR A 304 7.45 4.65 -26.54
N CYS A 305 7.90 3.41 -26.63
CA CYS A 305 6.98 2.27 -26.56
C CYS A 305 6.56 2.05 -25.11
N SER A 306 5.35 2.48 -24.76
CA SER A 306 4.82 2.44 -23.40
C SER A 306 3.90 1.26 -23.18
N TYR A 307 3.87 0.77 -21.95
CA TYR A 307 2.98 -0.31 -21.55
C TYR A 307 1.52 0.16 -21.56
N ALA A 308 0.65 -0.62 -22.21
CA ALA A 308 -0.77 -0.34 -22.37
C ALA A 308 -1.68 -1.34 -21.64
N GLY A 309 -1.10 -2.22 -20.81
CA GLY A 309 -1.84 -3.23 -20.03
C GLY A 309 -1.65 -4.66 -20.55
N TYR A 310 -2.43 -5.60 -20.01
CA TYR A 310 -2.50 -6.96 -20.56
C TYR A 310 -3.92 -7.51 -20.62
N THR A 311 -4.13 -8.50 -21.49
CA THR A 311 -5.37 -9.27 -21.62
C THR A 311 -5.11 -10.76 -21.43
N ASN A 312 -6.16 -11.48 -21.06
CA ASN A 312 -6.18 -12.93 -20.94
C ASN A 312 -7.54 -13.53 -21.38
N THR A 313 -8.30 -12.82 -22.22
CA THR A 313 -9.64 -13.25 -22.64
C THR A 313 -9.61 -14.37 -23.68
N THR A 314 -8.71 -14.28 -24.66
CA THR A 314 -8.51 -15.30 -25.70
C THR A 314 -7.13 -15.94 -25.57
N SER A 315 -6.11 -15.13 -25.32
CA SER A 315 -4.74 -15.54 -25.05
C SER A 315 -4.07 -14.49 -24.18
N PHE A 316 -3.13 -14.90 -23.34
CA PHE A 316 -2.31 -13.97 -22.58
C PHE A 316 -1.47 -13.11 -23.53
N ALA A 317 -1.73 -11.80 -23.56
CA ALA A 317 -1.01 -10.85 -24.41
C ALA A 317 -0.70 -9.56 -23.66
N ILE A 318 0.52 -9.06 -23.86
CA ILE A 318 0.98 -7.77 -23.37
C ILE A 318 0.66 -6.72 -24.43
N LEU A 319 -0.02 -5.66 -24.01
CA LEU A 319 -0.40 -4.53 -24.85
C LEU A 319 0.64 -3.42 -24.65
N ALA A 320 1.07 -2.79 -25.74
CA ALA A 320 1.96 -1.63 -25.71
C ALA A 320 1.58 -0.66 -26.84
N ASN A 321 1.72 0.64 -26.57
CA ASN A 321 1.40 1.72 -27.50
C ASN A 321 2.55 2.74 -27.54
N VAL A 322 2.73 3.38 -28.69
CA VAL A 322 3.67 4.49 -28.82
C VAL A 322 3.07 5.72 -28.12
N THR A 323 3.82 6.30 -27.19
CA THR A 323 3.51 7.59 -26.57
C THR A 323 4.52 8.62 -27.01
N THR A 324 4.08 9.88 -27.12
CA THR A 324 4.93 11.00 -27.53
C THR A 324 5.05 11.98 -26.37
N SER A 325 6.28 12.38 -26.06
CA SER A 325 6.59 13.45 -25.13
C SER A 325 7.17 14.63 -25.89
N ASN A 326 6.63 15.84 -25.66
CA ASN A 326 7.14 17.08 -26.25
C ASN A 326 7.57 18.04 -25.15
N VAL A 327 8.88 18.26 -25.03
CA VAL A 327 9.47 19.09 -23.97
C VAL A 327 9.38 20.59 -24.28
N CYS A 328 9.16 20.96 -25.55
CA CYS A 328 9.12 22.35 -25.99
C CYS A 328 7.73 22.99 -25.86
N ASN A 329 6.69 22.19 -25.60
CA ASN A 329 5.35 22.69 -25.25
C ASN A 329 5.12 22.91 -23.74
N ALA A 330 6.12 22.64 -22.88
CA ALA A 330 6.03 22.84 -21.43
C ALA A 330 6.13 24.32 -20.98
N GLY A 331 5.90 25.26 -21.91
CA GLY A 331 5.87 26.71 -21.65
C GLY A 331 4.50 27.20 -21.23
N MET A 332 3.96 26.74 -20.09
CA MET A 332 2.94 27.39 -19.25
C MET A 332 2.76 26.53 -17.98
N SER A 333 3.05 27.13 -16.82
CA SER A 333 3.29 26.53 -15.50
C SER A 333 2.14 25.67 -14.92
N PRO A 334 2.43 24.83 -13.90
CA PRO A 334 1.97 25.24 -12.57
C PRO A 334 3.07 25.15 -11.49
N VAL A 335 3.06 26.17 -10.63
CA VAL A 335 3.54 26.22 -9.24
C VAL A 335 4.93 25.63 -8.96
N ALA A 336 5.86 26.53 -8.64
CA ALA A 336 7.19 26.21 -8.13
C ALA A 336 7.13 25.20 -6.97
N GLN A 337 7.79 24.05 -7.13
CA GLN A 337 8.18 23.15 -6.04
C GLN A 337 9.71 23.07 -5.97
N PRO A 338 10.30 22.99 -4.76
CA PRO A 338 11.74 23.08 -4.56
C PRO A 338 12.48 21.87 -5.14
N VAL A 339 13.64 22.17 -5.72
CA VAL A 339 14.57 21.21 -6.31
C VAL A 339 15.20 20.38 -5.19
N HIS A 340 14.82 19.11 -5.08
CA HIS A 340 15.59 18.13 -4.31
C HIS A 340 15.82 16.86 -5.12
N SER A 341 17.10 16.69 -5.45
CA SER A 341 17.67 15.63 -6.26
C SER A 341 17.79 14.34 -5.45
N SER A 342 16.99 13.34 -5.80
CA SER A 342 17.40 11.93 -5.73
C SER A 342 16.77 11.21 -6.91
N ALA A 343 17.51 11.25 -8.02
CA ALA A 343 17.11 10.63 -9.27
C ALA A 343 17.20 9.11 -9.13
N PHE A 344 16.06 8.46 -9.06
CA PHE A 344 15.96 7.09 -9.52
C PHE A 344 15.43 7.13 -10.96
N ARG A 345 16.35 7.21 -11.92
CA ARG A 345 16.11 6.66 -13.26
C ARG A 345 16.25 5.14 -13.15
N LEU A 346 15.53 4.39 -13.97
CA LEU A 346 15.96 3.06 -14.40
C LEU A 346 17.25 3.20 -15.25
N GLU A 347 18.28 3.85 -14.70
CA GLU A 347 19.57 3.99 -15.32
C GLU A 347 20.31 2.65 -15.22
N ARG A 348 21.17 2.38 -16.20
CA ARG A 348 22.04 1.19 -16.28
C ARG A 348 22.98 0.99 -15.07
N ALA A 349 22.80 1.75 -13.97
CA ALA A 349 23.41 1.53 -12.67
C ALA A 349 23.01 0.18 -12.03
N TRP A 350 21.83 -0.37 -12.37
CA TRP A 350 21.39 -1.70 -11.92
C TRP A 350 22.31 -2.85 -12.37
N LEU A 351 23.06 -2.65 -13.46
CA LEU A 351 24.00 -3.64 -14.03
C LEU A 351 25.45 -3.47 -13.53
N ARG A 352 25.79 -2.37 -12.85
CA ARG A 352 27.17 -2.15 -12.34
C ARG A 352 27.44 -2.82 -10.99
N TRP A 353 26.41 -3.09 -10.20
CA TRP A 353 26.56 -3.72 -8.88
C TRP A 353 26.94 -5.20 -8.96
N THR A 354 26.51 -5.90 -10.01
CA THR A 354 26.91 -7.29 -10.26
C THR A 354 28.39 -7.41 -10.60
N GLU A 355 28.95 -6.49 -11.39
CA GLU A 355 30.37 -6.48 -11.77
C GLU A 355 31.31 -6.10 -10.61
N LEU A 356 30.88 -5.18 -9.72
CA LEU A 356 31.66 -4.76 -8.57
C LEU A 356 31.79 -5.87 -7.51
N VAL A 357 30.73 -6.66 -7.31
CA VAL A 357 30.74 -7.80 -6.38
C VAL A 357 31.57 -8.95 -6.93
N PHE A 358 31.49 -9.23 -8.24
CA PHE A 358 32.37 -10.22 -8.89
C PHE A 358 33.84 -9.80 -8.84
N SER A 359 34.15 -8.53 -9.10
CA SER A 359 35.53 -8.02 -9.06
C SER A 359 36.14 -8.08 -7.66
N LEU A 360 35.36 -7.81 -6.60
CA LEU A 360 35.86 -7.88 -5.21
C LEU A 360 36.13 -9.33 -4.77
N HIS A 361 35.30 -10.29 -5.18
CA HIS A 361 35.52 -11.71 -4.86
C HIS A 361 36.75 -12.28 -5.59
N VAL A 362 36.97 -11.90 -6.86
CA VAL A 362 38.16 -12.32 -7.60
C VAL A 362 39.43 -11.72 -7.00
N VAL A 363 39.41 -10.44 -6.60
CA VAL A 363 40.58 -9.79 -5.95
C VAL A 363 40.90 -10.40 -4.59
N LEU A 364 39.89 -10.73 -3.76
CA LEU A 364 40.11 -11.36 -2.45
C LEU A 364 40.61 -12.81 -2.57
N VAL A 365 40.16 -13.56 -3.59
CA VAL A 365 40.68 -14.91 -3.88
C VAL A 365 42.12 -14.85 -4.39
N CYS A 366 42.45 -13.88 -5.26
CA CYS A 366 43.83 -13.65 -5.72
C CYS A 366 44.77 -13.20 -4.59
N LEU A 367 44.32 -12.34 -3.68
CA LEU A 367 45.11 -11.90 -2.52
C LEU A 367 45.25 -13.00 -1.45
N GLY A 368 44.27 -13.90 -1.33
CA GLY A 368 44.36 -15.09 -0.48
C GLY A 368 45.36 -16.13 -0.99
N TYR A 369 45.52 -16.24 -2.32
CA TYR A 369 46.47 -17.16 -2.94
C TYR A 369 47.93 -16.68 -2.88
N LEU A 370 48.16 -15.37 -2.85
CA LEU A 370 49.52 -14.79 -2.79
C LEU A 370 50.13 -14.75 -1.37
N ARG A 371 49.47 -15.33 -0.37
CA ARG A 371 49.92 -15.31 1.03
C ARG A 371 50.24 -16.69 1.61
N GLN A 372 50.43 -17.69 0.74
CA GLN A 372 50.97 -19.00 1.10
C GLN A 372 52.29 -19.21 0.38
N ASP A 373 53.36 -18.62 0.92
CA ASP A 373 54.75 -19.09 0.86
C ASP A 373 55.53 -18.45 2.01
#